data_AF-K2MRC5-F1
#
_entry.id   AF-K2MRC5-F1
#
_cell.length_a   1.000
_cell.length_b   1.000
_cell.length_c   1.000
_cell.angle_alpha   90.00
_cell.angle_beta   90.00
_cell.angle_gamma   90.00
#
_symmetry.space_group_name_H-M   'P 1'
#
loop_
_entity.id
_entity.type
_entity.pdbx_description
1 polymer ?
#
loop_
_entity_poly.entity_id
_entity_poly.type
_entity_poly.pdbx_seq_one_letter_code
_entity_poly.pdbx_strand_id
1 'polypeptide(L)'
;MSGVTLTESVTVGGVRATVCFDSVVFSGPITVSVDLRSMDAFADALNVTLRHCVLAGGAQLRIGGLSESTARSMPHALVNMTNVTSLEGTLVLHGAMPPHSSVLLANSTLRATVGGSQYVPTTSGHARFRHGPVLVLDGVRLLSTRFVVTRSTLVCGGARALRSSWSAASARACPASSTWTTAL
;
A
#
# COMPACT_ATOMS: atom_id res chain seq x y z
N MET A 1 -5.65 -5.40 -16.05
CA MET A 1 -7.04 -5.79 -15.69
C MET A 1 -7.85 -4.51 -15.63
N SER A 2 -9.04 -4.48 -16.23
CA SER A 2 -9.86 -3.25 -16.31
C SER A 2 -11.31 -3.53 -15.95
N GLY A 3 -11.93 -2.71 -15.11
CA GLY A 3 -13.38 -2.72 -14.86
C GLY A 3 -13.92 -4.00 -14.21
N VAL A 4 -13.11 -4.70 -13.42
CA VAL A 4 -13.48 -5.97 -12.76
C VAL A 4 -13.47 -5.84 -11.25
N THR A 5 -14.31 -6.63 -10.59
CA THR A 5 -14.25 -6.82 -9.14
C THR A 5 -13.49 -8.10 -8.83
N LEU A 6 -12.43 -8.00 -8.05
CA LEU A 6 -11.67 -9.13 -7.54
C LEU A 6 -12.19 -9.50 -6.16
N THR A 7 -12.64 -10.75 -6.04
CA THR A 7 -13.12 -11.36 -4.79
C THR A 7 -12.28 -12.57 -4.39
N GLU A 8 -11.19 -12.83 -5.10
CA GLU A 8 -10.26 -13.92 -4.83
C GLU A 8 -8.83 -13.36 -4.73
N SER A 9 -7.99 -14.05 -3.95
CA SER A 9 -6.58 -13.70 -3.84
C SER A 9 -5.82 -14.06 -5.12
N VAL A 10 -5.04 -13.12 -5.65
CA VAL A 10 -4.30 -13.29 -6.89
C VAL A 10 -2.87 -12.79 -6.71
N THR A 11 -1.90 -13.56 -7.21
CA THR A 11 -0.53 -13.07 -7.37
C THR A 11 -0.31 -12.69 -8.83
N VAL A 12 0.06 -11.43 -9.06
CA VAL A 12 0.36 -10.86 -10.36
C VAL A 12 1.86 -10.62 -10.47
N GLY A 13 2.45 -11.14 -11.53
CA GLY A 13 3.88 -10.99 -11.78
C GLY A 13 4.38 -12.00 -12.79
N GLY A 14 3.66 -12.30 -13.87
CA GLY A 14 4.20 -13.17 -14.93
C GLY A 14 5.39 -12.52 -15.65
N VAL A 15 5.85 -13.12 -16.76
CA VAL A 15 6.94 -12.65 -17.67
C VAL A 15 6.64 -11.30 -18.36
N ARG A 16 5.83 -10.45 -17.75
CA ARG A 16 5.48 -9.11 -18.22
C ARG A 16 6.22 -8.10 -17.36
N ALA A 17 6.85 -7.15 -18.03
CA ALA A 17 7.46 -5.98 -17.40
C ALA A 17 6.42 -4.97 -16.87
N THR A 18 5.13 -5.13 -17.18
CA THR A 18 4.09 -4.16 -16.84
C THR A 18 2.85 -4.82 -16.25
N VAL A 19 2.37 -4.26 -15.14
CA VAL A 19 1.13 -4.62 -14.44
C VAL A 19 0.27 -3.37 -14.33
N CYS A 20 -0.97 -3.42 -14.83
CA CYS A 20 -1.91 -2.32 -14.76
C CYS A 20 -3.25 -2.79 -14.18
N PHE A 21 -3.69 -2.11 -13.14
CA PHE A 21 -5.05 -2.19 -12.60
C PHE A 21 -5.75 -0.87 -12.91
N ASP A 22 -6.82 -0.95 -13.70
CA ASP A 22 -7.65 0.20 -14.02
C ASP A 22 -9.09 -0.08 -13.58
N SER A 23 -9.66 0.81 -12.76
CA SER A 23 -11.05 0.71 -12.33
C SER A 23 -11.39 -0.64 -11.69
N VAL A 24 -10.45 -1.20 -10.92
CA VAL A 24 -10.57 -2.52 -10.26
C VAL A 24 -11.03 -2.35 -8.82
N VAL A 25 -12.00 -3.15 -8.39
CA VAL A 25 -12.49 -3.18 -7.02
C VAL A 25 -12.02 -4.46 -6.34
N PHE A 26 -11.19 -4.33 -5.31
CA PHE A 26 -10.78 -5.43 -4.44
C PHE A 26 -11.75 -5.51 -3.27
N SER A 27 -12.47 -6.62 -3.13
CA SER A 27 -13.55 -6.76 -2.15
C SER A 27 -13.40 -8.03 -1.31
N GLY A 28 -13.56 -7.87 0.00
CA GLY A 28 -13.46 -8.95 0.98
C GLY A 28 -12.05 -9.13 1.54
N PRO A 29 -11.84 -10.11 2.44
CA PRO A 29 -10.56 -10.37 3.10
C PRO A 29 -9.58 -11.08 2.16
N ILE A 30 -9.37 -10.51 0.97
CA ILE A 30 -8.50 -11.05 -0.07
C ILE A 30 -7.12 -10.40 0.00
N THR A 31 -6.12 -11.12 -0.48
CA THR A 31 -4.77 -10.59 -0.67
C THR A 31 -4.41 -10.64 -2.14
N VAL A 32 -4.12 -9.49 -2.73
CA VAL A 32 -3.56 -9.39 -4.07
C VAL A 32 -2.09 -9.02 -3.95
N SER A 33 -1.22 -9.89 -4.43
CA SER A 33 0.23 -9.67 -4.42
C SER A 33 0.70 -9.27 -5.81
N VAL A 34 1.52 -8.22 -5.90
CA VAL A 34 2.32 -7.92 -7.08
C VAL A 34 3.76 -8.30 -6.75
N ASP A 35 4.25 -9.38 -7.36
CA ASP A 35 5.62 -9.86 -7.15
C ASP A 35 6.53 -9.32 -8.24
N LEU A 36 7.42 -8.38 -7.87
CA LEU A 36 8.40 -7.81 -8.79
C LEU A 36 9.43 -8.86 -9.24
N ARG A 37 9.66 -9.92 -8.46
CA ARG A 37 10.66 -10.95 -8.77
C ARG A 37 10.32 -11.78 -9.99
N SER A 38 9.03 -12.02 -10.19
CA SER A 38 8.54 -12.88 -11.25
C SER A 38 8.28 -12.09 -12.55
N MET A 39 8.38 -10.76 -12.50
CA MET A 39 8.36 -9.89 -13.67
C MET A 39 9.62 -10.02 -14.52
N ASP A 40 9.55 -9.49 -15.74
CA ASP A 40 10.64 -9.57 -16.70
C ASP A 40 11.88 -8.77 -16.25
N ALA A 41 12.89 -9.48 -15.75
CA ALA A 41 14.16 -8.92 -15.31
C ALA A 41 15.01 -8.34 -16.46
N PHE A 42 14.68 -8.65 -17.71
CA PHE A 42 15.40 -8.18 -18.89
C PHE A 42 14.77 -6.94 -19.53
N ALA A 43 13.64 -6.48 -19.00
CA ALA A 43 13.01 -5.26 -19.47
C ALA A 43 13.76 -4.01 -18.99
N ASP A 44 13.58 -2.91 -19.71
CA ASP A 44 14.20 -1.63 -19.33
C ASP A 44 13.73 -1.12 -17.95
N ALA A 45 12.46 -1.38 -17.61
CA ALA A 45 11.83 -0.96 -16.36
C ALA A 45 10.64 -1.86 -15.99
N LEU A 46 10.38 -2.02 -14.69
CA LEU A 46 9.17 -2.67 -14.18
C LEU A 46 8.10 -1.63 -13.88
N ASN A 47 6.95 -1.71 -14.55
CA ASN A 47 5.86 -0.75 -14.37
C ASN A 47 4.70 -1.38 -13.62
N VAL A 48 4.31 -0.80 -12.49
CA VAL A 48 3.12 -1.19 -11.73
C VAL A 48 2.22 0.03 -11.61
N THR A 49 1.05 -0.01 -12.22
CA THR A 49 0.10 1.11 -12.20
C THR A 49 -1.24 0.72 -11.62
N LEU A 50 -1.76 1.58 -10.76
CA LEU A 50 -3.09 1.51 -10.19
C LEU A 50 -3.82 2.81 -10.48
N ARG A 51 -4.97 2.71 -11.14
CA ARG A 51 -5.81 3.84 -11.56
C ARG A 51 -7.25 3.55 -11.19
N HIS A 52 -7.89 4.47 -10.47
CA HIS A 52 -9.31 4.34 -10.11
C HIS A 52 -9.64 3.05 -9.33
N CYS A 53 -8.67 2.52 -8.58
CA CYS A 53 -8.86 1.27 -7.84
C CYS A 53 -9.51 1.52 -6.48
N VAL A 54 -10.32 0.56 -6.03
CA VAL A 54 -10.97 0.60 -4.71
C VAL A 54 -10.59 -0.65 -3.92
N LEU A 55 -10.11 -0.49 -2.69
CA LEU A 55 -9.87 -1.59 -1.76
C LEU A 55 -10.91 -1.54 -0.66
N ALA A 56 -11.70 -2.60 -0.51
CA ALA A 56 -12.82 -2.63 0.42
C ALA A 56 -12.90 -3.94 1.21
N GLY A 57 -13.47 -3.86 2.42
CA GLY A 57 -13.85 -5.04 3.20
C GLY A 57 -12.69 -5.92 3.67
N GLY A 58 -11.57 -5.30 4.05
CA GLY A 58 -10.37 -6.02 4.52
C GLY A 58 -9.38 -6.39 3.41
N ALA A 59 -9.62 -5.96 2.16
CA ALA A 59 -8.76 -6.29 1.04
C ALA A 59 -7.33 -5.74 1.23
N GLN A 60 -6.34 -6.58 0.93
CA GLN A 60 -4.94 -6.23 1.02
C GLN A 60 -4.31 -6.26 -0.36
N LEU A 61 -3.67 -5.17 -0.76
CA LEU A 61 -2.81 -5.14 -1.93
C LEU A 61 -1.36 -5.06 -1.45
N ARG A 62 -0.60 -6.10 -1.73
CA ARG A 62 0.80 -6.23 -1.35
C ARG A 62 1.67 -6.05 -2.58
N ILE A 63 2.50 -5.01 -2.61
CA ILE A 63 3.51 -4.82 -3.64
C ILE A 63 4.82 -5.34 -3.05
N GLY A 64 5.18 -6.55 -3.48
CA GLY A 64 6.33 -7.30 -3.02
C GLY A 64 7.60 -6.86 -3.74
N GLY A 65 8.50 -6.25 -2.98
CA GLY A 65 9.89 -6.05 -3.31
C GLY A 65 10.72 -7.32 -3.16
N LEU A 66 11.98 -7.19 -3.49
CA LEU A 66 12.92 -8.29 -3.72
C LEU A 66 13.76 -8.56 -2.47
N SER A 67 14.52 -9.66 -2.47
CA SER A 67 15.67 -9.76 -1.57
C SER A 67 16.70 -8.70 -1.94
N GLU A 68 17.51 -8.23 -0.99
CA GLU A 68 18.48 -7.16 -1.26
C GLU A 68 19.48 -7.53 -2.38
N SER A 69 19.88 -8.80 -2.45
CA SER A 69 20.74 -9.31 -3.52
C SER A 69 20.06 -9.27 -4.90
N THR A 70 18.77 -9.62 -4.97
CA THR A 70 18.02 -9.64 -6.23
C THR A 70 17.65 -8.21 -6.65
N ALA A 71 17.36 -7.31 -5.69
CA ALA A 71 17.00 -5.92 -5.96
C ALA A 71 18.03 -5.17 -6.81
N ARG A 72 19.33 -5.43 -6.61
CA ARG A 72 20.40 -4.77 -7.37
C ARG A 72 20.52 -5.27 -8.80
N SER A 73 20.11 -6.51 -9.06
CA SER A 73 20.17 -7.14 -10.39
C SER A 73 18.89 -6.94 -11.20
N MET A 74 17.83 -6.43 -10.58
CA MET A 74 16.58 -6.13 -11.26
C MET A 74 16.60 -4.71 -11.84
N PRO A 75 15.89 -4.48 -12.96
CA PRO A 75 15.68 -3.15 -13.50
C PRO A 75 14.89 -2.28 -12.53
N HIS A 76 14.98 -0.96 -12.73
CA HIS A 76 14.28 0.02 -11.89
C HIS A 76 12.77 -0.18 -11.96
N ALA A 77 12.08 0.00 -10.83
CA ALA A 77 10.64 -0.18 -10.72
C ALA A 77 9.91 1.17 -10.59
N LEU A 78 8.85 1.34 -11.36
CA LEU A 78 7.96 2.50 -11.33
C LEU A 78 6.60 2.04 -10.82
N VAL A 79 6.28 2.38 -9.57
CA VAL A 79 5.00 2.09 -8.93
C VAL A 79 4.19 3.38 -8.90
N ASN A 80 3.10 3.45 -9.66
CA ASN A 80 2.25 4.61 -9.74
C ASN A 80 0.83 4.27 -9.27
N MET A 81 0.43 4.84 -8.14
CA MET A 81 -0.89 4.68 -7.54
C MET A 81 -1.61 6.02 -7.63
N THR A 82 -2.56 6.11 -8.57
CA THR A 82 -3.36 7.32 -8.79
C THR A 82 -4.84 7.05 -8.55
N ASN A 83 -5.50 7.94 -7.81
CA ASN A 83 -6.93 7.81 -7.54
C ASN A 83 -7.29 6.44 -6.93
N VAL A 84 -6.50 6.02 -5.95
CA VAL A 84 -6.75 4.79 -5.20
C VAL A 84 -7.56 5.12 -3.96
N THR A 85 -8.67 4.42 -3.78
CA THR A 85 -9.55 4.60 -2.62
C THR A 85 -9.51 3.36 -1.74
N SER A 86 -9.03 3.49 -0.51
CA SER A 86 -9.11 2.42 0.49
C SER A 86 -10.24 2.69 1.47
N LEU A 87 -11.23 1.80 1.49
CA LEU A 87 -12.38 1.76 2.40
C LEU A 87 -12.27 0.49 3.24
N GLU A 88 -11.47 0.53 4.31
CA GLU A 88 -11.14 -0.67 5.10
C GLU A 88 -10.18 -1.66 4.40
N GLY A 89 -9.37 -1.17 3.46
CA GLY A 89 -8.32 -1.94 2.82
C GLY A 89 -6.92 -1.54 3.27
N THR A 90 -5.94 -2.38 2.98
CA THR A 90 -4.53 -2.14 3.33
C THR A 90 -3.66 -2.19 2.08
N LEU A 91 -2.88 -1.13 1.86
CA LEU A 91 -1.77 -1.14 0.92
C LEU A 91 -0.50 -1.55 1.68
N VAL A 92 0.18 -2.60 1.24
CA VAL A 92 1.43 -3.07 1.86
C VAL A 92 2.54 -2.96 0.84
N LEU A 93 3.60 -2.21 1.16
CA LEU A 93 4.88 -2.28 0.47
C LEU A 93 5.80 -3.14 1.33
N HIS A 94 6.42 -4.15 0.75
CA HIS A 94 7.31 -5.04 1.47
C HIS A 94 8.62 -5.25 0.71
N GLY A 95 9.74 -5.50 1.40
CA GLY A 95 11.01 -5.91 0.78
C GLY A 95 11.83 -4.78 0.13
N ALA A 96 12.89 -5.15 -0.58
CA ALA A 96 13.81 -4.18 -1.19
C ALA A 96 13.33 -3.74 -2.59
N MET A 97 13.22 -2.43 -2.79
CA MET A 97 12.96 -1.85 -4.11
C MET A 97 14.26 -1.79 -4.91
N PRO A 98 14.23 -2.07 -6.23
CA PRO A 98 15.41 -1.91 -7.08
C PRO A 98 15.99 -0.49 -7.02
N PRO A 99 17.31 -0.32 -7.25
CA PRO A 99 17.93 0.99 -7.36
C PRO A 99 17.21 1.92 -8.33
N HIS A 100 17.15 3.22 -8.01
CA HIS A 100 16.56 4.26 -8.87
C HIS A 100 15.05 4.09 -9.16
N SER A 101 14.35 3.28 -8.36
CA SER A 101 12.91 3.11 -8.45
C SER A 101 12.14 4.37 -8.00
N SER A 102 10.86 4.44 -8.36
CA SER A 102 9.95 5.50 -7.89
C SER A 102 8.61 4.90 -7.49
N VAL A 103 8.12 5.28 -6.31
CA VAL A 103 6.82 4.91 -5.78
C VAL A 103 6.03 6.20 -5.56
N LEU A 104 4.95 6.37 -6.32
CA LEU A 104 4.09 7.55 -6.28
C LEU A 104 2.70 7.16 -5.79
N LEU A 105 2.20 7.88 -4.79
CA LEU A 105 0.80 7.84 -4.36
C LEU A 105 0.19 9.23 -4.57
N ALA A 106 -0.72 9.35 -5.55
CA ALA A 106 -1.31 10.62 -5.96
C ALA A 106 -2.84 10.57 -5.95
N ASN A 107 -3.48 11.69 -5.58
CA ASN A 107 -4.94 11.85 -5.62
C ASN A 107 -5.71 10.72 -4.93
N SER A 108 -5.14 10.12 -3.89
CA SER A 108 -5.66 8.88 -3.29
C SER A 108 -6.32 9.14 -1.94
N THR A 109 -7.37 8.39 -1.61
CA THR A 109 -8.09 8.51 -0.34
C THR A 109 -7.96 7.21 0.43
N LEU A 110 -7.21 7.19 1.52
CA LEU A 110 -7.09 6.00 2.35
C LEU A 110 -7.81 6.19 3.68
N ARG A 111 -8.80 5.35 3.95
CA ARG A 111 -9.64 5.42 5.14
C ARG A 111 -9.39 4.21 6.05
N ALA A 112 -8.83 4.50 7.22
CA ALA A 112 -8.72 3.54 8.32
C ALA A 112 -10.04 3.55 9.10
N THR A 113 -10.61 2.37 9.33
CA THR A 113 -11.79 2.21 10.18
C THR A 113 -11.45 1.57 11.51
N VAL A 114 -12.19 1.99 12.53
CA VAL A 114 -12.12 1.47 13.89
C VAL A 114 -13.32 0.58 14.14
N GLY A 115 -13.14 -0.74 14.04
CA GLY A 115 -14.18 -1.69 14.43
C GLY A 115 -14.15 -2.95 13.61
N GLY A 116 -13.97 -4.09 14.30
CA GLY A 116 -14.43 -5.44 13.94
C GLY A 116 -14.06 -6.08 12.60
N SER A 117 -13.65 -5.31 11.59
CA SER A 117 -13.26 -5.76 10.26
C SER A 117 -12.04 -6.67 10.43
N GLN A 118 -12.11 -7.86 9.82
CA GLN A 118 -11.06 -8.89 9.88
C GLN A 118 -9.82 -8.39 9.13
N TYR A 119 -9.06 -7.51 9.75
CA TYR A 119 -7.72 -7.19 9.28
C TYR A 119 -6.85 -8.41 9.53
N VAL A 120 -6.31 -9.01 8.47
CA VAL A 120 -5.20 -9.94 8.61
C VAL A 120 -4.03 -9.13 9.17
N PRO A 121 -3.56 -9.42 10.39
CA PRO A 121 -2.48 -8.65 10.99
C PRO A 121 -1.25 -8.82 10.09
N THR A 122 -0.81 -7.73 9.46
CA THR A 122 0.46 -7.71 8.71
C THR A 122 1.66 -7.72 9.66
N THR A 123 1.43 -7.61 10.97
CA THR A 123 2.47 -7.60 12.00
C THR A 123 2.10 -8.59 13.10
N SER A 124 2.87 -9.68 13.21
CA SER A 124 2.74 -10.65 14.30
C SER A 124 2.89 -9.94 15.65
N GLY A 125 1.95 -10.17 16.58
CA GLY A 125 2.00 -9.63 17.96
C GLY A 125 1.16 -8.37 18.25
N HIS A 126 0.48 -7.78 17.25
CA HIS A 126 -0.29 -6.53 17.41
C HIS A 126 -1.82 -6.70 17.39
N ALA A 127 -2.32 -7.89 17.76
CA ALA A 127 -3.75 -8.25 17.76
C ALA A 127 -4.68 -7.36 18.62
N ARG A 128 -4.13 -6.42 19.40
CA ARG A 128 -4.91 -5.49 20.25
C ARG A 128 -5.33 -4.20 19.53
N PHE A 129 -4.75 -3.87 18.38
CA PHE A 129 -5.08 -2.65 17.65
C PHE A 129 -6.32 -2.88 16.77
N ARG A 130 -7.47 -2.32 17.17
CA ARG A 130 -8.74 -2.33 16.42
C ARG A 130 -8.73 -1.34 15.24
N HIS A 131 -7.58 -1.16 14.61
CA HIS A 131 -7.39 -0.23 13.49
C HIS A 131 -6.68 -0.98 12.38
N GLY A 132 -7.31 -1.05 11.22
CA GLY A 132 -6.63 -1.48 10.02
C GLY A 132 -5.63 -0.46 9.56
N PRO A 133 -4.36 -0.83 9.34
CA PRO A 133 -3.45 0.08 8.68
C PRO A 133 -3.92 0.31 7.24
N VAL A 134 -3.91 1.56 6.81
CA VAL A 134 -4.24 1.93 5.43
C VAL A 134 -3.05 1.77 4.48
N LEU A 135 -1.85 2.02 4.99
CA LEU A 135 -0.59 1.88 4.30
C LEU A 135 0.43 1.29 5.28
N VAL A 136 1.07 0.19 4.89
CA VAL A 136 2.10 -0.51 5.67
C VAL A 136 3.38 -0.55 4.86
N LEU A 137 4.48 -0.13 5.47
CA LEU A 137 5.83 -0.33 4.94
C LEU A 137 6.50 -1.41 5.80
N ASP A 138 6.53 -2.64 5.29
CA ASP A 138 7.05 -3.80 6.03
C ASP A 138 8.45 -4.18 5.54
N GLY A 139 9.48 -3.90 6.34
CA GLY A 139 10.85 -4.23 5.98
C GLY A 139 11.33 -3.58 4.68
N VAL A 140 10.75 -2.43 4.29
CA VAL A 140 11.04 -1.80 3.00
C VAL A 140 12.43 -1.21 2.98
N ARG A 141 13.22 -1.56 1.96
CA ARG A 141 14.53 -0.96 1.69
C ARG A 141 14.47 -0.14 0.41
N LEU A 142 14.63 1.17 0.54
CA LEU A 142 14.63 2.13 -0.56
C LEU A 142 16.07 2.40 -1.00
N LEU A 143 16.59 1.60 -1.93
CA LEU A 143 17.92 1.79 -2.50
C LEU A 143 17.83 2.92 -3.54
N SER A 144 18.20 4.15 -3.19
CA SER A 144 18.08 5.32 -4.10
C SER A 144 16.69 5.49 -4.72
N THR A 145 15.65 5.02 -4.02
CA THR A 145 14.27 4.99 -4.50
C THR A 145 13.54 6.22 -4.00
N ARG A 146 12.72 6.83 -4.85
CA ARG A 146 11.89 7.98 -4.46
C ARG A 146 10.51 7.49 -4.01
N PHE A 147 10.09 7.86 -2.80
CA PHE A 147 8.73 7.64 -2.33
C PHE A 147 8.02 8.99 -2.22
N VAL A 148 7.01 9.22 -3.07
CA VAL A 148 6.32 10.51 -3.21
C VAL A 148 4.84 10.31 -2.90
N VAL A 149 4.31 11.13 -2.00
CA VAL A 149 2.87 11.18 -1.71
C VAL A 149 2.38 12.60 -1.99
N THR A 150 1.37 12.75 -2.85
CA THR A 150 0.85 14.07 -3.27
C THR A 150 -0.67 14.05 -3.37
N ARG A 151 -1.34 15.13 -2.97
CA ARG A 151 -2.80 15.30 -3.06
C ARG A 151 -3.59 14.09 -2.53
N SER A 152 -3.07 13.42 -1.52
CA SER A 152 -3.66 12.19 -0.98
C SER A 152 -4.13 12.41 0.44
N THR A 153 -5.30 11.90 0.79
CA THR A 153 -5.94 12.10 2.09
C THR A 153 -5.92 10.80 2.88
N LEU A 154 -5.37 10.84 4.09
CA LEU A 154 -5.41 9.74 5.05
C LEU A 154 -6.43 10.07 6.13
N VAL A 155 -7.50 9.29 6.21
CA VAL A 155 -8.60 9.52 7.16
C VAL A 155 -8.65 8.38 8.17
N CYS A 156 -8.68 8.71 9.46
CA CYS A 156 -8.89 7.72 10.53
C CYS A 156 -10.26 7.98 11.18
N GLY A 157 -11.18 7.02 11.05
CA GLY A 157 -12.55 7.14 11.56
C GLY A 157 -12.73 6.49 12.93
N GLY A 158 -12.33 7.16 14.01
CA GLY A 158 -12.50 6.67 15.39
C GLY A 158 -13.10 7.73 16.32
N ALA A 159 -14.38 7.57 16.68
CA ALA A 159 -15.00 8.37 17.74
C ALA A 159 -14.62 7.79 19.11
N ARG A 160 -13.65 8.41 19.80
CA ARG A 160 -13.67 8.64 21.27
C ARG A 160 -12.44 9.42 21.71
N ALA A 161 -12.66 10.68 22.08
CA ALA A 161 -11.70 11.49 22.80
C ALA A 161 -11.49 10.90 24.20
N LEU A 162 -10.31 10.32 24.45
CA LEU A 162 -9.81 10.11 25.81
C LEU A 162 -8.51 10.90 25.92
N ARG A 163 -8.54 11.91 26.82
CA ARG A 163 -7.36 12.68 27.22
C ARG A 163 -6.36 11.72 27.87
N SER A 164 -5.22 11.50 27.26
CA SER A 164 -4.03 11.05 27.97
C SER A 164 -2.80 11.76 27.43
N SER A 165 -2.02 12.27 28.39
CA SER A 165 -0.75 12.95 28.24
C SER A 165 0.25 12.12 27.41
N TRP A 166 0.88 12.74 26.42
CA TRP A 166 1.85 12.11 25.52
C TRP A 166 3.28 12.34 26.04
N SER A 167 4.06 11.27 26.23
CA SER A 167 5.51 11.34 26.31
C SER A 167 6.11 10.91 24.97
N ALA A 168 7.02 11.73 24.45
CA ALA A 168 7.60 11.63 23.12
C ALA A 168 8.56 10.43 23.00
N ALA A 169 8.03 9.25 22.71
CA ALA A 169 8.78 8.13 22.14
C ALA A 169 7.81 7.15 21.47
N SER A 170 8.08 6.85 20.20
CA SER A 170 7.28 6.05 19.25
C SER A 170 6.19 6.83 18.52
N ALA A 171 6.25 6.82 17.19
CA ALA A 171 5.19 7.24 16.26
C ALA A 171 3.95 6.34 16.40
N ARG A 172 3.28 6.45 17.55
CA ARG A 172 2.08 5.71 17.92
C ARG A 172 0.88 6.54 17.49
N ALA A 173 0.05 5.92 16.64
CA ALA A 173 -1.36 6.19 16.38
C ALA A 173 -1.74 7.68 16.17
N CYS A 174 -2.08 8.04 14.92
CA CYS A 174 -2.59 9.35 14.55
C CYS A 174 -3.59 9.91 15.59
N PRO A 175 -3.31 11.08 16.20
CA PRO A 175 -4.31 11.80 16.97
C PRO A 175 -5.41 12.27 16.01
N ALA A 176 -6.66 12.09 16.42
CA ALA A 176 -7.83 12.52 15.68
C ALA A 176 -7.77 14.03 15.37
N SER A 177 -8.20 14.39 14.16
CA SER A 177 -8.32 15.75 13.60
C SER A 177 -7.05 16.44 13.07
N SER A 178 -6.27 15.76 12.22
CA SER A 178 -5.36 16.46 11.30
C SER A 178 -5.75 16.22 9.85
N THR A 179 -6.48 17.18 9.28
CA THR A 179 -6.57 17.34 7.83
C THR A 179 -5.21 17.85 7.36
N TRP A 180 -4.36 16.98 6.81
CA TRP A 180 -3.11 17.41 6.19
C TRP A 180 -3.41 17.91 4.78
N THR A 181 -3.66 19.22 4.67
CA THR A 181 -3.58 19.92 3.39
C THR A 181 -2.12 20.34 3.21
N THR A 182 -1.42 19.77 2.22
CA THR A 182 -0.09 20.26 1.86
C THR A 182 -0.26 21.67 1.27
N ALA A 183 0.22 22.70 1.97
CA ALA A 183 0.40 24.03 1.39
C ALA A 183 1.56 23.95 0.38
N LEU A 184 1.40 24.68 -0.73
CA LEU A 184 2.32 24.79 -1.87
C LEU A 184 3.75 25.18 -1.47
#